data_AF-A0A6B1ARD6-F1
#
_entry.id   AF-A0A6B1ARD6-F1
#
_cell.length_a   1.000
_cell.length_b   1.000
_cell.length_c   1.000
_cell.angle_alpha   90.00
_cell.angle_beta   90.00
_cell.angle_gamma   90.00
#
_symmetry.space_group_name_H-M   'P 1'
#
loop_
_entity.id
_entity.type
_entity.pdbx_description
1 polymer ?
#
loop_
_entity_poly.entity_id
_entity_poly.type
_entity_poly.pdbx_seq_one_letter_code
_entity_poly.pdbx_strand_id
1 'polypeptide(L)'
;MKNVQVISVEEASMKTMAAAEFKARCLRVIKQMNSDREPVTITNRGRPVALLSPMRPADDDSPIGALRGSVLGFEDPFGPAADPSDWSASE
;
A
#
# COMPACT_ATOMS: atom_id res chain seq x y z
N MET A 1 4.53 -18.43 1.86
CA MET A 1 4.39 -17.85 3.21
C MET A 1 3.73 -16.50 3.05
N LYS A 2 2.55 -16.28 3.65
CA LYS A 2 1.71 -15.11 3.33
C LYS A 2 2.27 -13.85 3.99
N ASN A 3 2.41 -12.81 3.17
CA ASN A 3 2.98 -11.51 3.50
C ASN A 3 2.27 -10.86 4.70
N VAL A 4 2.98 -10.74 5.81
CA VAL A 4 2.61 -9.87 6.92
C VAL A 4 3.05 -8.47 6.53
N GLN A 5 2.15 -7.67 5.96
CA GLN A 5 2.39 -6.24 5.81
C GLN A 5 2.19 -5.59 7.17
N VAL A 6 3.28 -5.09 7.74
CA VAL A 6 3.25 -4.18 8.89
C VAL A 6 2.61 -2.90 8.39
N ILE A 7 1.32 -2.72 8.69
CA ILE A 7 0.60 -1.48 8.37
C ILE A 7 1.08 -0.44 9.39
N SER A 8 1.85 0.56 8.93
CA SER A 8 2.22 1.72 9.73
C SER A 8 0.95 2.35 10.30
N VAL A 9 0.89 2.42 11.63
CA VAL A 9 -0.24 2.97 12.38
C VAL A 9 -0.07 4.49 12.41
N GLU A 10 -0.48 5.17 11.34
CA GLU A 10 -0.57 6.62 11.34
C GLU A 10 -1.89 7.03 12.00
N GLU A 11 -1.83 7.89 13.03
CA GLU A 11 -2.97 8.35 13.83
C GLU A 11 -3.94 9.23 13.02
N ALA A 12 -4.68 8.63 12.09
CA ALA A 12 -5.93 9.19 11.59
C ALA A 12 -7.07 8.59 12.42
N SER A 13 -7.85 9.44 13.09
CA SER A 13 -9.13 9.16 13.81
C SER A 13 -9.71 7.75 13.57
N MET A 14 -9.16 6.73 14.25
CA MET A 14 -9.56 5.35 14.01
C MET A 14 -10.88 5.07 14.70
N LYS A 15 -11.91 4.81 13.91
CA LYS A 15 -13.23 4.41 14.39
C LYS A 15 -13.08 3.11 15.17
N THR A 16 -13.52 3.12 16.43
CA THR A 16 -13.36 1.96 17.32
C THR A 16 -14.72 1.38 17.67
N MET A 17 -14.85 0.05 17.65
CA MET A 17 -16.09 -0.64 18.03
C MET A 17 -15.83 -1.93 18.79
N ALA A 18 -16.82 -2.40 19.55
CA ALA A 18 -16.75 -3.67 20.26
C ALA A 18 -16.98 -4.85 19.30
N ALA A 19 -16.36 -6.00 19.57
CA ALA A 19 -16.50 -7.21 18.78
C ALA A 19 -17.96 -7.71 18.70
N ALA A 20 -18.74 -7.51 19.77
CA ALA A 20 -20.17 -7.83 19.78
C ALA A 20 -20.96 -6.95 18.78
N GLU A 21 -20.65 -5.65 18.73
CA GLU A 21 -21.26 -4.72 17.79
C GLU A 21 -20.84 -5.04 16.35
N PHE A 22 -19.55 -5.30 16.13
CA PHE A 22 -19.04 -5.73 14.82
C PHE A 22 -19.75 -7.00 14.35
N LYS A 23 -19.90 -8.01 15.22
CA LYS A 23 -20.60 -9.26 14.90
C LYS A 23 -22.05 -9.01 14.46
N ALA A 24 -22.75 -8.08 15.11
CA ALA A 24 -24.14 -7.75 14.78
C ALA A 24 -24.29 -6.97 13.45
N ARG A 25 -23.26 -6.22 13.03
CA ARG A 25 -23.35 -5.27 11.89
C ARG A 25 -22.26 -5.48 10.82
N CYS A 26 -21.59 -6.62 10.83
CA CYS A 26 -20.36 -6.90 10.08
C CYS A 26 -20.40 -6.43 8.62
N LEU A 27 -21.38 -6.90 7.84
CA LEU A 27 -21.48 -6.55 6.41
C LEU A 27 -21.75 -5.05 6.17
N ARG A 28 -22.48 -4.38 7.06
CA ARG A 28 -22.71 -2.94 6.97
C ARG A 28 -21.43 -2.16 7.26
N VAL A 29 -20.69 -2.58 8.28
CA VAL A 29 -19.40 -1.96 8.64
C VAL A 29 -18.39 -2.12 7.49
N ILE A 30 -18.28 -3.31 6.91
CA ILE A 30 -17.38 -3.55 5.76
C ILE A 30 -17.74 -2.66 4.57
N LYS A 31 -19.03 -2.57 4.21
CA LYS A 31 -19.48 -1.72 3.11
C LYS A 31 -19.21 -0.24 3.38
N GLN A 32 -19.49 0.22 4.59
CA GLN A 32 -19.25 1.60 5.01
C GLN A 32 -17.76 1.93 4.94
N MET A 33 -16.91 1.10 5.55
CA MET A 33 -15.45 1.21 5.51
C MET A 33 -14.89 1.27 4.08
N ASN A 34 -15.41 0.43 3.17
CA ASN A 34 -14.98 0.48 1.77
C ASN A 34 -15.42 1.75 1.05
N SER A 35 -16.53 2.37 1.48
CA SER A 35 -17.06 3.60 0.89
C SER A 35 -16.38 4.85 1.42
N ASP A 36 -16.16 4.96 2.73
CA ASP A 36 -15.53 6.12 3.37
C ASP A 36 -14.00 6.02 3.45
N ARG A 37 -13.46 4.82 3.22
CA ARG A 37 -12.03 4.51 3.28
C ARG A 37 -11.45 4.70 4.69
N GLU A 38 -12.28 4.67 5.73
CA GLU A 38 -11.86 4.83 7.14
C GLU A 38 -11.65 3.46 7.82
N PRO A 39 -10.45 3.14 8.31
CA PRO A 39 -10.21 1.91 9.07
C PRO A 39 -11.01 1.82 10.36
N VAL A 40 -11.31 0.59 10.79
CA VAL A 40 -12.07 0.30 12.00
C VAL A 40 -11.30 -0.64 12.93
N THR A 41 -11.02 -0.18 14.16
CA THR A 41 -10.44 -1.01 15.22
C THR A 41 -11.52 -1.77 15.96
N ILE A 42 -11.41 -3.09 15.99
CA ILE A 42 -12.31 -3.98 16.71
C ILE A 42 -11.68 -4.31 18.06
N THR A 43 -12.44 -4.11 19.13
CA THR A 43 -12.02 -4.37 20.51
C THR A 43 -12.80 -5.51 21.15
N ASN A 44 -12.19 -6.22 22.09
CA ASN A 44 -12.86 -7.15 22.98
C ASN A 44 -12.58 -6.73 24.42
N ARG A 45 -13.62 -6.39 25.19
CA ARG A 45 -13.50 -5.84 26.56
C ARG A 45 -12.52 -4.66 26.63
N GLY A 46 -12.64 -3.73 25.67
CA GLY A 46 -11.79 -2.53 25.59
C GLY A 46 -10.37 -2.76 25.08
N ARG A 47 -9.95 -4.01 24.82
CA ARG A 47 -8.63 -4.31 24.25
C ARG A 47 -8.73 -4.49 22.73
N PRO A 48 -7.91 -3.79 21.92
CA PRO A 48 -7.86 -4.01 20.46
C PRO A 48 -7.50 -5.47 20.15
N VAL A 49 -8.24 -6.08 19.22
CA VAL A 49 -8.02 -7.48 18.80
C VAL A 49 -7.93 -7.67 17.28
N ALA A 50 -8.47 -6.74 16.49
CA ALA A 50 -8.39 -6.77 15.04
C ALA A 50 -8.51 -5.36 14.46
N LEU A 51 -7.97 -5.18 13.26
CA LEU A 51 -8.11 -3.97 12.46
C LEU A 51 -8.77 -4.35 11.13
N LEU A 52 -9.87 -3.70 10.81
CA LEU A 52 -10.50 -3.78 9.50
C LEU A 52 -10.01 -2.58 8.69
N SER A 53 -9.38 -2.83 7.54
CA SER A 53 -8.91 -1.79 6.64
C SER A 53 -9.55 -1.93 5.25
N PRO A 54 -9.79 -0.81 4.54
CA PRO A 54 -10.28 -0.84 3.17
C PRO A 54 -9.31 -1.64 2.30
N MET A 55 -9.85 -2.55 1.49
CA MET A 55 -9.03 -3.25 0.50
C MET A 55 -8.53 -2.21 -0.51
N ARG A 56 -7.21 -2.11 -0.71
CA ARG A 56 -6.71 -1.41 -1.89
C ARG A 56 -7.12 -2.27 -3.09
N PRO A 57 -7.60 -1.67 -4.19
CA PRO A 57 -7.70 -2.42 -5.43
C PRO A 57 -6.36 -3.13 -5.64
N ALA A 58 -6.39 -4.36 -6.14
CA ALA A 58 -5.22 -4.92 -6.78
C ALA A 58 -5.04 -4.14 -8.08
N ASP A 59 -4.67 -2.87 -7.97
CA ASP A 59 -4.05 -2.19 -9.08
C ASP A 59 -2.78 -2.99 -9.35
N ASP A 60 -2.55 -3.30 -10.62
CA ASP A 60 -1.34 -3.96 -11.08
C ASP A 60 -0.13 -3.26 -10.43
N ASP A 61 0.39 -3.80 -9.32
CA ASP A 61 1.71 -3.49 -8.75
C ASP A 61 2.82 -3.88 -9.74
N SER A 62 2.48 -4.14 -10.99
CA SER A 62 3.39 -4.40 -12.08
C SER A 62 4.06 -3.08 -12.46
N PRO A 63 5.37 -2.93 -12.22
CA PRO A 63 6.12 -1.82 -12.78
C PRO A 63 6.18 -1.87 -14.32
N ILE A 64 5.71 -2.96 -14.94
CA ILE A 64 5.72 -3.14 -16.39
C ILE A 64 4.81 -2.11 -17.04
N GLY A 65 5.42 -1.19 -17.80
CA GLY A 65 4.70 -0.14 -18.52
C GLY A 65 4.58 1.18 -17.76
N ALA A 66 5.06 1.28 -16.52
CA ALA A 66 5.08 2.54 -15.77
C ALA A 66 5.86 3.66 -16.46
N LEU A 67 6.86 3.31 -17.27
CA LEU A 67 7.66 4.23 -18.09
C LEU A 67 7.26 4.23 -19.58
N ARG A 68 6.12 3.62 -19.94
CA ARG A 68 5.67 3.61 -21.34
C ARG A 68 5.37 5.05 -21.78
N GLY A 69 6.08 5.52 -22.80
CA GLY A 69 5.90 6.86 -23.34
C GLY A 69 6.61 7.97 -22.57
N SER A 70 7.46 7.65 -21.59
CA SER A 70 8.23 8.66 -20.83
C SER A 70 9.56 9.06 -21.49
N VAL A 71 9.91 8.50 -22.66
CA VAL A 71 11.18 8.78 -23.34
C VAL A 71 11.10 10.16 -23.99
N LEU A 72 11.95 11.09 -23.54
CA LEU A 72 12.00 12.47 -24.05
C LEU A 72 12.99 12.67 -25.22
N GLY A 73 13.88 11.70 -25.49
CA GLY A 73 14.87 11.77 -26.55
C GLY A 73 15.55 10.42 -26.83
N PHE A 74 16.05 10.23 -28.06
CA PHE A 74 16.70 9.00 -28.53
C PHE A 74 17.74 9.33 -29.60
N GLU A 75 18.87 9.92 -29.21
CA GLU A 75 19.86 10.47 -30.15
C GLU A 75 21.02 9.51 -30.45
N ASP A 76 21.82 9.14 -29.45
CA ASP A 76 22.89 8.14 -29.60
C ASP A 76 22.70 6.98 -28.61
N PRO A 77 21.78 6.05 -28.92
CA PRO A 77 21.49 4.92 -28.03
C PRO A 77 22.58 3.85 -28.00
N PHE A 78 23.51 3.90 -28.97
CA PHE A 78 24.59 2.91 -29.10
C PHE A 78 25.94 3.45 -28.64
N GLY A 79 26.03 4.74 -28.35
CA GLY A 79 27.17 5.37 -27.71
C GLY A 79 27.41 4.87 -26.28
N PRO A 80 28.62 5.10 -25.74
CA PRO A 80 28.92 4.77 -24.36
C PRO A 80 28.03 5.56 -23.39
N ALA A 81 27.42 4.85 -22.43
CA ALA A 81 26.49 5.44 -21.47
C ALA A 81 27.15 6.38 -20.44
N ALA A 82 28.47 6.29 -20.28
CA ALA A 82 29.29 7.13 -19.41
C ALA A 82 30.71 7.23 -19.97
N ASP A 83 31.47 8.26 -19.57
CA ASP A 83 32.87 8.38 -19.95
C ASP A 83 33.70 7.31 -19.21
N PRO A 84 34.69 6.67 -19.86
CA PRO A 84 35.55 5.70 -19.19
C PRO A 84 36.27 6.21 -17.93
N SER A 85 36.53 7.52 -17.85
CA SER A 85 37.14 8.16 -16.68
C SER A 85 36.19 8.36 -15.50
N ASP A 86 34.87 8.30 -15.71
CA ASP A 86 33.85 8.38 -14.65
C ASP A 86 33.74 7.07 -13.85
N TRP A 87 34.28 5.97 -14.39
CA TRP A 87 34.26 4.66 -13.77
C TRP A 87 35.52 4.44 -12.92
N SER A 88 35.44 4.72 -11.62
CA SER A 88 36.54 4.51 -10.67
C SER A 88 36.63 3.07 -10.17
N ALA A 89 36.72 2.09 -11.08
CA ALA A 89 37.16 0.73 -10.72
C ALA A 89 38.69 0.69 -10.72
N SER A 90 39.28 1.30 -9.70
CA SER A 90 40.68 1.09 -9.31
C SER A 90 40.72 0.01 -8.23
N GLU A 91 41.62 -0.98 -8.41
CA GLU A 91 41.93 -2.07 -7.47
C GLU A 91 42.41 -1.59 -6.09
#